data_AF-A0A6P6FN83-F1
#
_entry.id   AF-A0A6P6FN83-F1
#
_cell.length_a   1.000
_cell.length_b   1.000
_cell.length_c   1.000
_cell.angle_alpha   90.00
_cell.angle_beta   90.00
_cell.angle_gamma   90.00
#
_symmetry.space_group_name_H-M   'P 1'
#
loop_
_entity.id
_entity.type
_entity.pdbx_description
1 polymer ?
#
loop_
_entity_poly.entity_id
_entity_poly.type
_entity_poly.pdbx_seq_one_letter_code
_entity_poly.pdbx_strand_id
1 'polypeptide(L)'
;MQGSTMQTSLSFQLENKKRDLFKIAMKGKWKQVVHIYAAESKTHEVKITRSGDTALHVAVSDGQEDIVEQLLEIISREGPVHAEKLLLTKNESGNTPLHIAASMGNVRMCSCIAIVKPSLIDLAF
;
A
#
# COMPACT_ATOMS: atom_id res chain seq x y z
N MET A 1 -31.44 -12.65 -15.32
CA MET A 1 -30.18 -13.44 -15.31
C MET A 1 -28.98 -12.61 -15.82
N GLN A 2 -28.82 -11.33 -15.43
CA GLN A 2 -27.71 -10.46 -15.90
C GLN A 2 -26.72 -10.06 -14.77
N GLY A 3 -26.95 -10.48 -13.52
CA GLY A 3 -26.10 -10.11 -12.38
C GLY A 3 -24.78 -10.90 -12.28
N SER A 4 -24.72 -12.12 -12.83
CA SER A 4 -23.59 -13.04 -12.67
C SER A 4 -22.41 -12.78 -13.64
N THR A 5 -22.65 -12.21 -14.82
CA THR A 5 -21.61 -11.96 -15.83
C THR A 5 -20.76 -10.72 -15.54
N MET A 6 -21.34 -9.66 -14.96
CA MET A 6 -20.61 -8.42 -14.60
C MET A 6 -19.69 -8.59 -13.38
N GLN A 7 -20.07 -9.45 -12.43
CA GLN A 7 -19.28 -9.69 -11.23
C GLN A 7 -18.01 -10.51 -11.54
N THR A 8 -18.08 -11.36 -12.56
CA THR A 8 -16.95 -12.17 -13.05
C THR A 8 -15.91 -11.33 -13.82
N SER A 9 -16.34 -10.28 -14.52
CA SER A 9 -15.42 -9.40 -15.25
C SER A 9 -14.67 -8.45 -14.31
N LEU A 10 -15.33 -7.92 -13.28
CA LEU A 10 -14.70 -7.02 -12.31
C LEU A 10 -13.64 -7.75 -11.46
N SER A 11 -13.93 -8.97 -11.00
CA SER A 11 -12.97 -9.78 -10.25
C SER A 11 -11.76 -10.17 -11.10
N PHE A 12 -11.99 -10.53 -12.37
CA PHE A 12 -10.93 -10.81 -13.33
C PHE A 12 -10.05 -9.57 -13.62
N GLN A 13 -10.66 -8.40 -13.78
CA GLN A 13 -9.93 -7.13 -13.98
C GLN A 13 -9.05 -6.78 -12.77
N LEU A 14 -9.57 -6.95 -11.55
CA LEU A 14 -8.82 -6.68 -10.34
C LEU A 14 -7.66 -7.65 -10.16
N GLU A 15 -7.85 -8.93 -10.47
CA GLU A 15 -6.80 -9.95 -10.42
C GLU A 15 -5.68 -9.69 -11.45
N ASN A 16 -6.03 -9.21 -12.65
CA ASN A 16 -5.02 -8.77 -13.63
C ASN A 16 -4.25 -7.55 -13.13
N LYS A 17 -4.95 -6.54 -12.60
CA LYS A 17 -4.31 -5.35 -12.01
C LYS A 17 -3.38 -5.70 -10.86
N LYS A 18 -3.78 -6.63 -9.98
CA LYS A 18 -2.94 -7.16 -8.91
C LYS A 18 -1.64 -7.75 -9.48
N ARG A 19 -1.74 -8.59 -10.51
CA ARG A 19 -0.57 -9.22 -11.15
C ARG A 19 0.34 -8.18 -11.80
N ASP A 20 -0.22 -7.16 -12.42
CA ASP A 20 0.56 -6.11 -13.08
C ASP A 20 1.25 -5.22 -12.05
N LEU A 21 0.53 -4.78 -11.01
CA LEU A 21 1.07 -4.01 -9.89
C LEU A 21 2.19 -4.78 -9.17
N PHE A 22 2.01 -6.09 -8.95
CA PHE A 22 3.06 -6.98 -8.45
C PHE A 22 4.30 -6.96 -9.36
N LYS A 23 4.13 -7.21 -10.66
CA LYS A 23 5.25 -7.28 -11.62
C LYS A 23 6.03 -5.97 -11.70
N ILE A 24 5.38 -4.82 -11.66
CA ILE A 24 6.08 -3.52 -11.75
C ILE A 24 6.82 -3.21 -10.44
N ALA A 25 6.24 -3.52 -9.28
CA ALA A 25 6.88 -3.32 -7.98
C ALA A 25 8.12 -4.20 -7.84
N MET A 26 8.02 -5.51 -8.17
CA MET A 26 9.16 -6.43 -8.13
C MET A 26 10.28 -6.11 -9.13
N LYS A 27 10.01 -5.27 -10.14
CA LYS A 27 11.01 -4.78 -11.10
C LYS A 27 11.59 -3.42 -10.70
N GLY A 28 11.24 -2.87 -9.53
CA GLY A 28 11.66 -1.55 -9.09
C GLY A 28 11.11 -0.41 -9.95
N LYS A 29 10.02 -0.62 -10.71
CA LYS A 29 9.42 0.40 -11.59
C LYS A 29 8.53 1.35 -10.79
N TRP A 30 9.08 1.95 -9.74
CA TRP A 30 8.33 2.68 -8.73
C TRP A 30 7.57 3.88 -9.26
N LYS A 31 8.10 4.59 -10.27
CA LYS A 31 7.36 5.66 -10.95
C LYS A 31 6.03 5.20 -11.56
N GLN A 32 5.98 3.96 -12.06
CA GLN A 32 4.74 3.38 -12.58
C GLN A 32 3.79 3.00 -11.44
N VAL A 33 4.31 2.51 -10.32
CA VAL A 33 3.52 2.24 -9.11
C VAL A 33 2.83 3.50 -8.62
N VAL A 34 3.59 4.60 -8.50
CA VAL A 34 3.07 5.93 -8.13
C VAL A 34 1.98 6.39 -9.09
N HIS A 35 2.18 6.22 -10.41
CA HIS A 35 1.16 6.58 -11.40
C HIS A 35 -0.14 5.77 -11.24
N ILE A 36 -0.03 4.47 -10.98
CA ILE A 36 -1.21 3.61 -10.75
C ILE A 36 -1.94 3.99 -9.47
N TYR A 37 -1.21 4.25 -8.38
CA TYR A 37 -1.78 4.72 -7.12
C TYR A 37 -2.54 6.04 -7.33
N ALA A 38 -1.92 7.01 -8.01
CA ALA A 38 -2.55 8.30 -8.28
C ALA A 38 -3.81 8.20 -9.16
N ALA A 39 -3.86 7.21 -10.06
CA ALA A 39 -4.98 7.03 -10.97
C ALA A 39 -6.15 6.25 -10.34
N GLU A 40 -5.87 5.33 -9.41
CA GLU A 40 -6.85 4.36 -8.94
C GLU A 40 -6.70 4.04 -7.44
N SER A 41 -7.48 4.73 -6.60
CA SER A 41 -7.42 4.54 -5.14
C SER A 41 -7.76 3.12 -4.66
N LYS A 42 -8.53 2.36 -5.43
CA LYS A 42 -8.81 0.93 -5.19
C LYS A 42 -7.56 0.06 -5.20
N THR A 43 -6.49 0.49 -5.88
CA THR A 43 -5.24 -0.27 -5.96
C THR A 43 -4.41 -0.22 -4.68
N HIS A 44 -4.67 0.76 -3.80
CA HIS A 44 -3.92 0.94 -2.57
C HIS A 44 -4.08 -0.24 -1.60
N GLU A 45 -5.27 -0.85 -1.57
CA GLU A 45 -5.62 -1.98 -0.70
C GLU A 45 -5.21 -3.34 -1.28
N VAL A 46 -4.76 -3.37 -2.53
CA VAL A 46 -4.49 -4.63 -3.22
C VAL A 46 -3.26 -5.29 -2.61
N LYS A 47 -3.46 -6.48 -2.05
CA LYS A 47 -2.39 -7.39 -1.63
C LYS A 47 -1.76 -8.01 -2.88
N ILE A 48 -0.56 -7.58 -3.23
CA ILE A 48 0.14 -7.94 -4.46
C ILE A 48 1.10 -9.12 -4.28
N THR A 49 1.52 -9.43 -3.05
CA THR A 49 2.39 -10.59 -2.76
C THR A 49 1.61 -11.75 -2.14
N ARG A 50 2.24 -12.93 -2.08
CA ARG A 50 1.69 -14.09 -1.35
C ARG A 50 1.65 -13.87 0.16
N SER A 51 2.56 -13.05 0.68
CA SER A 51 2.60 -12.66 2.09
C SER A 51 1.58 -11.58 2.44
N GLY A 52 0.71 -11.19 1.49
CA GLY A 52 -0.34 -10.21 1.73
C GLY A 52 0.13 -8.77 1.76
N ASP A 53 1.31 -8.47 1.21
CA ASP A 53 1.84 -7.12 1.16
C ASP A 53 1.12 -6.29 0.10
N THR A 54 0.79 -5.04 0.43
CA THR A 54 0.43 -4.02 -0.55
C THR A 54 1.68 -3.43 -1.19
N ALA A 55 1.55 -2.64 -2.27
CA ALA A 55 2.73 -2.00 -2.86
C ALA A 55 3.46 -1.06 -1.90
N LEU A 56 2.75 -0.44 -0.94
CA LEU A 56 3.36 0.35 0.13
C LEU A 56 4.27 -0.51 1.04
N HIS A 57 3.83 -1.70 1.45
CA HIS A 57 4.68 -2.61 2.23
C HIS A 57 5.95 -2.98 1.45
N VAL A 58 5.82 -3.29 0.16
CA VAL A 58 6.97 -3.65 -0.68
C VAL A 58 7.93 -2.46 -0.85
N ALA A 59 7.42 -1.25 -1.07
CA ALA A 59 8.25 -0.04 -1.19
C ALA A 59 9.03 0.26 0.10
N VAL A 60 8.41 0.04 1.26
CA VAL A 60 9.08 0.17 2.57
C VAL A 60 10.18 -0.88 2.72
N SER A 61 9.86 -2.15 2.45
CA SER A 61 10.82 -3.26 2.53
C SER A 61 12.02 -3.07 1.58
N ASP A 62 11.79 -2.46 0.42
CA ASP A 62 12.81 -2.13 -0.58
C ASP A 62 13.58 -0.83 -0.26
N GLY A 63 13.27 -0.16 0.86
CA GLY A 63 13.96 1.05 1.31
C GLY A 63 13.72 2.30 0.46
N GLN A 64 12.63 2.35 -0.31
CA GLN A 64 12.37 3.40 -1.30
C GLN A 64 11.71 4.63 -0.67
N GLU A 65 12.45 5.38 0.15
CA GLU A 65 11.93 6.50 0.94
C GLU A 65 11.15 7.53 0.12
N ASP A 66 11.73 8.04 -0.97
CA ASP A 66 11.10 9.05 -1.83
C ASP A 66 9.80 8.53 -2.48
N ILE A 67 9.75 7.23 -2.75
CA ILE A 67 8.56 6.59 -3.30
C ILE A 67 7.51 6.43 -2.22
N VAL A 68 7.90 6.01 -1.02
CA VAL A 68 6.98 5.89 0.11
C VAL A 68 6.33 7.24 0.41
N GLU A 69 7.09 8.33 0.42
CA GLU A 69 6.54 9.68 0.58
C GLU A 69 5.50 10.02 -0.48
N GLN A 70 5.77 9.75 -1.76
CA GLN A 70 4.81 9.98 -2.85
C GLN A 70 3.54 9.12 -2.69
N LEU A 71 3.68 7.85 -2.33
CA LEU A 71 2.54 6.96 -2.12
C LEU A 71 1.70 7.44 -0.93
N LEU A 72 2.34 7.85 0.16
CA LEU A 72 1.68 8.41 1.34
C LEU A 72 0.94 9.72 1.02
N GLU A 73 1.53 10.59 0.20
CA GLU A 73 0.88 11.83 -0.23
C GLU A 73 -0.40 11.53 -1.03
N ILE A 74 -0.32 10.60 -1.99
CA ILE A 74 -1.48 10.16 -2.78
C ILE A 74 -2.56 9.57 -1.88
N ILE A 75 -2.18 8.66 -0.98
CA ILE A 75 -3.10 8.04 -0.02
C ILE A 75 -3.77 9.09 0.87
N SER A 76 -3.02 10.10 1.33
CA SER A 76 -3.55 11.16 2.20
C SER A 76 -4.58 12.04 1.50
N ARG A 77 -4.44 12.25 0.18
CA ARG A 77 -5.40 13.02 -0.63
C ARG A 77 -6.78 12.37 -0.74
N GLU A 78 -6.87 11.05 -0.60
CA GLU A 78 -8.14 10.31 -0.55
C GLU A 78 -8.88 10.49 0.79
N GLY A 79 -8.24 11.14 1.77
CA GLY A 79 -8.82 11.50 3.05
C GLY A 79 -8.31 10.65 4.22
N PRO A 80 -8.51 11.15 5.46
CA PRO A 80 -7.89 10.58 6.66
C PRO A 80 -8.33 9.16 6.97
N VAL A 81 -9.61 8.83 6.71
CA VAL A 81 -10.16 7.48 6.93
C VAL A 81 -9.52 6.46 5.99
N HIS A 82 -9.32 6.83 4.72
CA HIS A 82 -8.68 5.97 3.72
C HIS A 82 -7.20 5.76 4.06
N ALA A 83 -6.51 6.84 4.42
CA ALA A 83 -5.11 6.78 4.82
C ALA A 83 -4.92 5.91 6.06
N GLU A 84 -5.72 6.11 7.10
CA GLU A 84 -5.68 5.29 8.31
C GLU A 84 -5.87 3.80 8.01
N LYS A 85 -6.89 3.45 7.21
CA LYS A 85 -7.17 2.06 6.83
C LYS A 85 -5.96 1.40 6.16
N LEU A 86 -5.31 2.12 5.24
CA LEU A 86 -4.16 1.60 4.50
C LEU A 86 -2.91 1.47 5.35
N LEU A 87 -2.65 2.46 6.21
CA LEU A 87 -1.52 2.44 7.15
C LEU A 87 -1.66 1.36 8.23
N LEU A 88 -2.89 1.01 8.59
CA LEU A 88 -3.20 -0.08 9.51
C LEU A 88 -3.39 -1.44 8.82
N THR A 89 -3.36 -1.49 7.49
CA THR A 89 -3.51 -2.75 6.76
C THR A 89 -2.34 -3.66 7.12
N LYS A 90 -2.67 -4.86 7.59
CA LYS A 90 -1.70 -5.90 7.95
C LYS A 90 -1.53 -6.89 6.80
N ASN A 91 -0.29 -7.26 6.56
CA ASN A 91 0.04 -8.41 5.73
C ASN A 91 -0.28 -9.73 6.46
N GLU A 92 -0.04 -10.88 5.84
CA GLU A 92 -0.34 -12.20 6.44
C GLU A 92 0.53 -12.53 7.66
N SER A 93 1.64 -11.81 7.86
CA SER A 93 2.46 -11.91 9.07
C SER A 93 2.01 -10.95 10.18
N GLY A 94 0.92 -10.20 9.98
CA GLY A 94 0.42 -9.22 10.94
C GLY A 94 1.16 -7.88 10.93
N ASN A 95 2.11 -7.67 10.00
CA ASN A 95 2.90 -6.46 9.92
C ASN A 95 2.17 -5.39 9.12
N THR A 96 2.20 -4.16 9.62
CA THR A 96 1.86 -2.95 8.85
C THR A 96 3.11 -2.37 8.19
N PRO A 97 3.00 -1.36 7.30
CA PRO A 97 4.18 -0.70 6.73
C PRO A 97 5.11 -0.13 7.80
N LEU A 98 4.56 0.39 8.91
CA LEU A 98 5.36 0.90 10.03
C LEU A 98 6.15 -0.19 10.74
N HIS A 99 5.60 -1.39 10.90
CA HIS A 99 6.33 -2.52 11.50
C HIS A 99 7.56 -2.90 10.67
N ILE A 100 7.44 -2.86 9.33
CA ILE A 100 8.56 -3.14 8.41
C ILE A 100 9.61 -2.03 8.52
N ALA A 101 9.21 -0.75 8.47
CA ALA A 101 10.15 0.36 8.61
C ALA A 101 10.92 0.31 9.95
N ALA A 102 10.22 -0.02 11.03
CA ALA A 102 10.80 -0.13 12.37
C ALA A 102 11.78 -1.32 12.47
N SER A 103 11.45 -2.48 11.90
CA SER A 103 12.34 -3.64 11.94
C SER A 103 13.63 -3.44 11.14
N MET A 104 13.59 -2.57 10.12
CA MET A 104 14.78 -2.15 9.37
C MET A 104 15.61 -1.08 10.09
N GLY A 105 15.11 -0.52 11.20
CA GLY A 105 15.75 0.61 11.88
C GLY A 105 15.73 1.92 11.08
N ASN A 106 14.86 2.03 10.07
CA ASN A 106 14.78 3.23 9.23
C ASN A 106 13.92 4.30 9.92
N VAL A 107 14.56 5.11 10.76
CA VAL A 107 13.91 6.19 11.54
C VAL A 107 13.19 7.19 10.63
N ARG A 108 13.80 7.58 9.51
CA ARG A 108 13.18 8.55 8.58
C ARG A 108 11.88 8.00 8.01
N MET A 109 11.90 6.75 7.53
CA MET A 109 10.70 6.07 7.02
C MET A 109 9.63 5.92 8.09
N CYS A 110 10.00 5.56 9.33
CA CYS A 110 9.08 5.50 10.46
C CYS A 110 8.42 6.87 10.68
N SER A 111 9.19 7.95 10.67
CA SER A 111 8.66 9.31 10.80
C SER A 111 7.69 9.65 9.66
N CYS A 112 8.05 9.37 8.41
CA CYS A 112 7.17 9.64 7.26
C CYS A 112 5.82 8.92 7.38
N ILE A 113 5.83 7.63 7.77
CA ILE A 113 4.62 6.82 7.92
C ILE A 113 3.80 7.28 9.15
N ALA A 114 4.46 7.61 10.26
CA ALA A 114 3.80 8.04 11.49
C ALA A 114 3.19 9.45 11.38
N ILE A 115 3.81 10.38 10.64
CA ILE A 115 3.31 11.76 10.48
C ILE A 115 1.96 11.80 9.76
N VAL A 116 1.70 10.88 8.84
CA VAL A 116 0.39 10.73 8.19
C VAL A 116 -0.71 10.37 9.22
N LYS A 117 -0.31 9.94 10.42
CA LYS A 117 -1.20 9.61 11.51
C LYS A 117 -0.74 10.20 12.85
N PRO A 118 -1.04 11.50 13.11
CA PRO A 118 -0.84 12.09 14.44
C PRO A 118 -1.55 11.30 15.56
N SER A 119 -2.57 10.51 15.22
CA SER A 119 -3.39 9.72 16.16
C SER A 119 -2.88 8.31 16.48
N LEU A 120 -1.74 7.84 15.95
CA LEU A 120 -1.18 6.51 16.28
C LEU A 120 -0.10 6.50 17.35
N ILE A 121 0.31 7.65 17.84
CA ILE A 121 1.30 7.75 18.90
C ILE A 121 0.73 7.20 20.24
N ASP A 122 -0.60 6.99 20.33
CA ASP A 122 -1.28 6.54 21.55
C ASP A 122 -1.48 5.01 21.70
N LEU A 123 -0.96 4.16 20.80
CA LEU A 123 -1.18 2.69 20.86
C LEU A 123 0.09 1.84 20.87
N ALA A 124 1.11 2.29 21.59
CA ALA A 124 2.29 1.48 21.89
C ALA A 124 2.50 1.33 23.41
N PHE A 125 1.73 0.44 24.05
CA PHE A 125 2.15 -0.36 25.22
C PHE A 125 1.41 -1.70 25.21
#